data_AF-A0A929JUM2-F1
#
_entry.id   AF-A0A929JUM2-F1
#
_cell.length_a   1.000
_cell.length_b   1.000
_cell.length_c   1.000
_cell.angle_alpha   90.00
_cell.angle_beta   90.00
_cell.angle_gamma   90.00
#
_symmetry.space_group_name_H-M   'P 1'
#
loop_
_entity.id
_entity.type
_entity.pdbx_description
1 polymer ?
#
loop_
_entity_poly.entity_id
_entity_poly.type
_entity_poly.pdbx_seq_one_letter_code
_entity_poly.pdbx_strand_id
1 'polypeptide(L)'
;DEIDATTESWLLQIAPYAEEDYNSYDLLESLARISESQALEAQKVWLKMLDSYSYDYPDDAIRQILKNLIVLGAEGERKAKEIVDAYLRHGIERPRTWLGEIKDSIRNN
;
A
#
# COMPACT_ATOMS: atom_id res chain seq x y z
N ASP A 1 16.28 0.72 4.42
CA ASP A 1 15.43 -0.21 5.18
C ASP A 1 15.10 -1.42 4.33
N GLU A 2 15.35 -2.61 4.85
CA GLU A 2 15.06 -3.91 4.19
C GLU A 2 14.03 -4.65 5.03
N ILE A 3 12.97 -5.18 4.40
CA ILE A 3 12.02 -6.07 5.08
C ILE A 3 12.59 -7.49 4.92
N ASP A 4 13.32 -7.95 5.95
CA ASP A 4 13.65 -9.36 6.08
C ASP A 4 12.49 -10.15 6.75
N ALA A 5 12.60 -11.47 6.79
CA ALA A 5 11.55 -12.34 7.35
C ALA A 5 11.23 -12.04 8.83
N THR A 6 12.18 -11.48 9.58
CA THR A 6 11.97 -11.10 10.99
C THR A 6 11.19 -9.79 11.06
N THR A 7 11.58 -8.83 10.23
CA THR A 7 10.96 -7.50 10.12
C THR A 7 9.54 -7.61 9.57
N GLU A 8 9.30 -8.46 8.57
CA GLU A 8 7.96 -8.74 8.02
C GLU A 8 7.04 -9.30 9.12
N SER A 9 7.53 -10.25 9.92
CA SER A 9 6.78 -10.85 11.02
C SER A 9 6.41 -9.81 12.09
N TRP A 10 7.34 -8.93 12.46
CA TRP A 10 7.07 -7.87 13.41
C TRP A 10 6.08 -6.85 12.87
N LEU A 11 6.24 -6.41 11.62
CA LEU A 11 5.31 -5.49 10.96
C LEU A 11 3.90 -6.07 10.87
N LEU A 12 3.76 -7.36 10.57
CA LEU A 12 2.47 -8.04 10.54
C LEU A 12 1.83 -8.20 11.93
N GLN A 13 2.63 -8.36 12.98
CA GLN A 13 2.12 -8.45 14.36
C GLN A 13 1.64 -7.11 14.89
N ILE A 14 2.30 -6.00 14.52
CA ILE A 14 1.93 -4.67 15.00
C ILE A 14 0.89 -3.98 14.12
N ALA A 15 0.72 -4.40 12.86
CA ALA A 15 -0.24 -3.80 11.92
C ALA A 15 -1.67 -3.66 12.50
N PRO A 16 -2.24 -4.63 13.24
CA PRO A 16 -3.56 -4.49 13.85
C PRO A 16 -3.65 -3.43 14.97
N TYR A 17 -2.52 -3.03 15.55
CA TYR A 17 -2.42 -2.08 16.67
C TYR A 17 -2.01 -0.67 16.20
N ALA A 18 -1.76 -0.47 14.91
CA ALA A 18 -1.36 0.83 14.36
C ALA A 18 -2.43 1.93 14.53
N GLU A 19 -3.66 1.55 14.85
CA GLU A 19 -4.81 2.44 15.03
C GLU A 19 -4.81 3.20 16.36
N GLU A 20 -4.09 2.76 17.40
CA GLU A 20 -4.25 3.35 18.75
C GLU A 20 -3.61 4.74 18.94
N ASP A 21 -2.74 5.22 18.03
CA ASP A 21 -1.94 6.45 18.28
C ASP A 21 -1.46 7.19 17.01
N TYR A 22 -2.23 7.22 15.90
CA TYR A 22 -1.80 7.79 14.59
C TYR A 22 -0.65 7.04 13.89
N ASN A 23 -0.21 5.91 14.43
CA ASN A 23 0.90 5.12 13.89
C ASN A 23 0.62 4.55 12.48
N SER A 24 -0.66 4.42 12.09
CA SER A 24 -1.08 3.93 10.78
C SER A 24 -0.67 4.87 9.63
N TYR A 25 -0.67 6.19 9.87
CA TYR A 25 -0.22 7.20 8.90
C TYR A 25 1.29 7.06 8.63
N ASP A 26 2.11 7.13 9.69
CA ASP A 26 3.57 7.05 9.61
C ASP A 26 4.06 5.68 9.10
N LEU A 27 3.34 4.62 9.45
CA LEU A 27 3.60 3.28 8.93
C LEU A 27 3.39 3.23 7.43
N LEU A 28 2.33 3.84 6.89
CA LEU A 28 2.12 3.85 5.45
C LEU A 28 3.16 4.70 4.71
N GLU A 29 3.60 5.83 5.27
CA GLU A 29 4.73 6.59 4.71
C GLU A 29 6.02 5.75 4.67
N SER A 30 6.27 4.97 5.71
CA SER A 30 7.42 4.07 5.78
C SER A 30 7.32 2.96 4.72
N LEU A 31 6.14 2.39 4.53
CA LEU A 31 5.88 1.42 3.45
C LEU A 31 6.05 2.04 2.06
N ALA A 32 5.70 3.32 1.88
CA ALA A 32 5.93 4.03 0.63
C ALA A 32 7.43 4.12 0.29
N ARG A 33 8.28 4.44 1.26
CA ARG A 33 9.74 4.43 1.09
C ARG A 33 10.26 3.02 0.79
N ILE A 34 9.81 2.01 1.53
CA ILE A 34 10.23 0.62 1.33
C ILE A 34 9.83 0.11 -0.06
N SER A 35 8.66 0.52 -0.55
CA SER A 35 8.12 0.08 -1.84
C SER A 35 9.01 0.44 -3.03
N GLU A 36 9.93 1.39 -2.89
CA GLU A 36 10.93 1.71 -3.93
C GLU A 36 11.85 0.53 -4.26
N SER A 37 12.07 -0.37 -3.30
CA SER A 37 12.89 -1.57 -3.47
C SER A 37 12.11 -2.88 -3.31
N GLN A 38 11.05 -2.88 -2.50
CA GLN A 38 10.31 -4.07 -2.05
C GLN A 38 8.80 -3.81 -2.11
N ALA A 39 8.30 -3.47 -3.30
CA ALA A 39 6.90 -3.09 -3.49
C ALA A 39 5.91 -4.21 -3.12
N LEU A 40 6.28 -5.47 -3.35
CA LEU A 40 5.41 -6.62 -3.06
C LEU A 40 5.28 -6.85 -1.55
N GLU A 41 6.37 -6.75 -0.81
CA GLU A 41 6.41 -6.84 0.65
C GLU A 41 5.63 -5.70 1.29
N ALA A 42 5.86 -4.46 0.80
CA ALA A 42 5.11 -3.29 1.23
C ALA A 42 3.59 -3.46 1.01
N GLN A 43 3.19 -4.05 -0.13
CA GLN A 43 1.79 -4.33 -0.43
C GLN A 43 1.16 -5.34 0.54
N LYS A 44 1.88 -6.41 0.92
CA LYS A 44 1.35 -7.40 1.87
C LYS A 44 1.06 -6.77 3.23
N VAL A 45 1.99 -5.97 3.74
CA VAL A 45 1.83 -5.29 5.04
C VAL A 45 0.68 -4.29 4.96
N TRP A 46 0.62 -3.49 3.90
CA TRP A 46 -0.47 -2.53 3.71
C TRP A 46 -1.84 -3.21 3.58
N LEU A 47 -1.94 -4.31 2.83
CA LEU A 47 -3.17 -5.09 2.71
C LEU A 47 -3.64 -5.57 4.09
N LYS A 48 -2.72 -5.97 4.96
CA LYS A 48 -3.04 -6.38 6.34
C LYS A 48 -3.53 -5.22 7.19
N MET A 49 -2.96 -4.02 7.03
CA MET A 49 -3.44 -2.82 7.71
C MET A 49 -4.86 -2.42 7.28
N LEU A 50 -5.29 -2.79 6.07
CA LEU A 50 -6.64 -2.53 5.58
C LEU A 50 -7.70 -3.50 6.17
N ASP A 51 -7.29 -4.54 6.91
CA ASP A 51 -8.22 -5.42 7.63
C ASP A 51 -8.87 -4.71 8.84
N SER A 52 -8.15 -3.80 9.51
CA SER A 52 -8.63 -3.07 10.71
C SER A 52 -9.32 -1.72 10.40
N TYR A 53 -9.12 -1.21 9.18
CA TYR A 53 -9.69 0.00 8.60
C TYR A 53 -9.46 1.33 9.37
N SER A 54 -8.46 2.08 8.92
CA SER A 54 -8.10 3.42 9.37
C SER A 54 -8.49 4.49 8.34
N TYR A 55 -9.03 5.62 8.79
CA TYR A 55 -9.54 6.71 7.93
C TYR A 55 -8.48 7.72 7.46
N ASP A 56 -7.25 7.66 8.00
CA ASP A 56 -6.27 8.75 7.88
C ASP A 56 -4.97 8.30 7.17
N TYR A 57 -5.07 7.64 6.01
CA TYR A 57 -3.87 7.27 5.26
C TYR A 57 -3.38 8.39 4.32
N PRO A 58 -2.06 8.64 4.22
CA PRO A 58 -1.51 9.67 3.35
C PRO A 58 -1.74 9.38 1.86
N ASP A 59 -2.44 10.28 1.16
CA ASP A 59 -2.69 10.21 -0.29
C ASP A 59 -1.39 9.96 -1.09
N ASP A 60 -0.32 10.68 -0.76
CA ASP A 60 0.97 10.60 -1.47
C ASP A 60 1.64 9.23 -1.27
N ALA A 61 1.56 8.68 -0.06
CA ALA A 61 2.10 7.35 0.24
C ALA A 61 1.32 6.27 -0.54
N ILE A 62 -0.01 6.37 -0.57
CA ILE A 62 -0.87 5.46 -1.35
C ILE A 62 -0.46 5.48 -2.83
N ARG A 63 -0.36 6.68 -3.42
CA ARG A 63 0.00 6.86 -4.84
C ARG A 63 1.39 6.30 -5.13
N GLN A 64 2.36 6.52 -4.25
CA GLN A 64 3.73 6.03 -4.41
C GLN A 64 3.79 4.51 -4.43
N ILE A 65 3.14 3.82 -3.46
CA ILE A 65 3.13 2.36 -3.41
C ILE A 65 2.44 1.79 -4.66
N LEU A 66 1.29 2.34 -5.06
CA LEU A 66 0.58 1.92 -6.27
C LEU A 66 1.45 2.09 -7.52
N LYS A 67 2.15 3.21 -7.66
CA LYS A 67 3.07 3.46 -8.78
C LYS A 67 4.19 2.43 -8.81
N ASN A 68 4.84 2.17 -7.68
CA ASN A 68 5.95 1.23 -7.59
C ASN A 68 5.48 -0.21 -7.89
N LEU A 69 4.27 -0.58 -7.50
CA LEU A 69 3.64 -1.83 -7.92
C LEU A 69 3.44 -1.88 -9.43
N ILE A 70 2.84 -0.86 -10.06
CA ILE A 70 2.54 -0.90 -11.50
C ILE A 70 3.81 -1.06 -12.36
N VAL A 71 4.95 -0.50 -11.92
CA VAL A 71 6.24 -0.64 -12.62
C VAL A 71 6.72 -2.10 -12.68
N LEU A 72 6.28 -2.98 -11.77
CA LEU A 72 6.60 -4.41 -11.80
C LEU A 72 5.81 -5.22 -12.86
N GLY A 73 4.96 -4.56 -13.65
CA GLY A 73 4.20 -5.19 -14.72
C GLY A 73 2.97 -5.96 -14.21
N ALA A 74 2.67 -7.11 -14.83
CA ALA A 74 1.39 -7.81 -14.63
C ALA A 74 1.14 -8.25 -13.18
N GLU A 75 2.18 -8.74 -12.49
CA GLU A 75 2.05 -9.15 -11.09
C GLU A 75 1.81 -7.96 -10.17
N GLY A 76 2.54 -6.86 -10.40
CA GLY A 76 2.34 -5.61 -9.68
C GLY A 76 0.95 -5.02 -9.89
N GLU A 77 0.42 -5.05 -11.12
CA GLU A 77 -0.96 -4.64 -11.39
C GLU A 77 -1.97 -5.50 -10.62
N ARG A 78 -1.76 -6.81 -10.55
CA ARG A 78 -2.60 -7.73 -9.79
C ARG A 78 -2.60 -7.35 -8.30
N LYS A 79 -1.42 -7.06 -7.74
CA LYS A 79 -1.26 -6.64 -6.34
C LYS A 79 -1.86 -5.27 -6.03
N ALA A 80 -1.75 -4.31 -6.96
CA ALA A 80 -2.40 -3.01 -6.82
C ALA A 80 -3.93 -3.15 -6.80
N LYS A 81 -4.50 -4.07 -7.60
CA LYS A 81 -5.94 -4.37 -7.58
C LYS A 81 -6.39 -4.96 -6.25
N GLU A 82 -5.62 -5.88 -5.65
CA GLU A 82 -5.94 -6.45 -4.32
C GLU A 82 -6.11 -5.35 -3.26
N ILE A 83 -5.27 -4.32 -3.29
CA ILE A 83 -5.38 -3.14 -2.41
C ILE A 83 -6.64 -2.33 -2.72
N VAL A 84 -6.89 -2.01 -3.99
CA VAL A 84 -8.07 -1.24 -4.38
C VAL A 84 -9.35 -1.96 -3.96
N ASP A 85 -9.41 -3.28 -4.15
CA ASP A 85 -10.54 -4.10 -3.72
C ASP A 85 -10.72 -4.06 -2.20
N ALA A 86 -9.62 -4.02 -1.43
CA ALA A 86 -9.68 -3.84 0.02
C ALA A 86 -10.29 -2.49 0.43
N TYR A 87 -9.91 -1.38 -0.23
CA TYR A 87 -10.55 -0.07 0.00
C TYR A 87 -12.03 -0.05 -0.41
N LEU A 88 -12.39 -0.69 -1.53
CA LEU A 88 -13.77 -0.77 -2.02
C LEU A 88 -14.68 -1.53 -1.05
N ARG A 89 -14.17 -2.57 -0.36
CA ARG A 89 -14.93 -3.28 0.69
C ARG A 89 -15.37 -2.36 1.84
N HIS A 90 -14.66 -1.25 2.03
CA HIS A 90 -14.98 -0.24 3.03
C HIS A 90 -15.66 1.01 2.45
N GLY A 91 -16.02 0.98 1.16
CA GLY A 91 -16.71 2.09 0.49
C GLY A 91 -15.80 3.24 0.05
N ILE A 92 -14.47 3.08 0.07
CA ILE A 92 -13.53 4.07 -0.45
C ILE A 92 -13.20 3.77 -1.90
N GLU A 93 -13.56 4.68 -2.80
CA GLU A 93 -13.29 4.53 -4.24
C GLU A 93 -12.01 5.23 -4.70
N ARG A 94 -11.50 6.20 -3.93
CA ARG A 94 -10.44 7.12 -4.37
C ARG A 94 -9.16 6.42 -4.86
N PRO A 95 -8.66 5.33 -4.23
CA PRO A 95 -7.51 4.57 -4.74
C PRO A 95 -7.74 3.94 -6.13
N ARG A 96 -8.97 3.62 -6.50
CA ARG A 96 -9.30 3.12 -7.85
C ARG A 96 -9.05 4.19 -8.91
N THR A 97 -9.45 5.42 -8.64
CA THR A 97 -9.23 6.56 -9.55
C THR A 97 -7.74 6.80 -9.74
N TRP A 98 -6.97 6.84 -8.65
CA TRP A 98 -5.53 7.04 -8.72
C TRP A 98 -4.81 5.93 -9.47
N LEU A 99 -5.22 4.67 -9.29
CA LEU A 99 -4.66 3.56 -10.05
C LEU A 99 -4.87 3.75 -11.55
N GLY A 100 -6.04 4.25 -11.97
CA GLY A 100 -6.30 4.63 -13.35
C GLY A 100 -5.37 5.73 -13.86
N GLU A 101 -5.27 6.84 -13.12
CA GLU A 101 -4.38 7.97 -13.44
C GLU A 101 -2.92 7.53 -13.59
N ILE A 102 -2.43 6.70 -12.67
CA ILE A 102 -1.06 6.17 -12.66
C ILE A 102 -0.81 5.31 -13.90
N LYS A 103 -1.74 4.40 -14.23
CA LYS A 103 -1.61 3.54 -15.41
C LYS A 103 -1.59 4.35 -16.71
N ASP A 104 -2.44 5.36 -16.82
CA ASP A 104 -2.46 6.24 -17.99
C ASP A 104 -1.17 7.07 -18.08
N SER A 105 -0.67 7.59 -16.96
CA SER A 105 0.59 8.33 -16.92
C SER A 105 1.79 7.48 -17.32
N ILE A 106 1.85 6.21 -16.93
CA ILE A 106 2.95 5.31 -17.27
C ILE A 106 2.88 4.89 -18.74
N ARG A 107 1.69 4.66 -19.28
CA ARG A 107 1.50 4.29 -20.69
C ARG A 107 1.88 5.41 -21.67
N ASN A 108 1.76 6.66 -21.26
CA ASN A 108 2.02 7.84 -22.09
C ASN A 108 3.48 8.35 -22.02
N ASN A 109 4.34 7.66 -21.27
CA ASN A 109 5.78 7.93 -21.14
C ASN A 109 6.59 6.82 -21.82
#